data_AF-A0AA97G694-F1
#
_entry.id   AF-A0AA97G694-F1
#
_cell.length_a   1.000
_cell.length_b   1.000
_cell.length_c   1.000
_cell.angle_alpha   90.00
_cell.angle_beta   90.00
_cell.angle_gamma   90.00
#
_symmetry.space_group_name_H-M   'P 1'
#
loop_
_entity.id
_entity.type
_entity.pdbx_description
1 polymer ?
#
loop_
_entity_poly.entity_id
_entity_poly.type
_entity_poly.pdbx_seq_one_letter_code
_entity_poly.pdbx_strand_id
1 'polypeptide(L)' 'MGLGGISIWQLLIILLIVVVLFGTKKLKSIGGDLGGALKGFKQALTEEESDPALKKAAQGGSTQKEISHKA' A
#
# COMPACT_ATOMS: atom_id res chain seq x y z
N MET A 1 -5.87 -33.68 -1.21
CA MET A 1 -5.71 -32.52 -2.13
C MET A 1 -5.68 -31.26 -1.28
N GLY A 2 -4.53 -30.97 -0.66
CA GLY A 2 -4.41 -29.84 0.26
C GLY A 2 -4.25 -28.50 -0.48
N LEU A 3 -4.44 -27.41 0.25
CA LEU A 3 -4.25 -26.02 -0.20
C LEU A 3 -2.82 -25.69 -0.69
N GLY A 4 -1.91 -26.67 -0.74
CA GLY A 4 -0.54 -26.53 -1.26
C GLY A 4 -0.39 -26.74 -2.78
N GLY A 5 -1.49 -26.98 -3.51
CA GLY A 5 -1.49 -27.12 -4.98
C GLY A 5 -1.67 -25.80 -5.74
N ILE A 6 -1.98 -24.70 -5.04
CA ILE A 6 -2.08 -23.38 -5.65
C ILE A 6 -0.65 -22.83 -5.76
N SER A 7 0.01 -23.15 -6.87
CA SER A 7 1.32 -22.58 -7.16
C SER A 7 1.18 -21.10 -7.55
N ILE A 8 2.22 -20.33 -7.21
CA ILE A 8 2.32 -18.89 -7.46
C ILE A 8 2.09 -18.56 -8.94
N TRP A 9 2.45 -19.49 -9.84
CA TRP A 9 2.22 -19.37 -11.27
C TRP A 9 0.74 -19.32 -11.66
N GLN A 10 -0.12 -20.09 -10.99
CA GLN A 10 -1.56 -20.09 -11.21
C GLN A 10 -2.20 -18.80 -10.71
N LEU A 11 -1.74 -18.27 -9.57
CA LEU A 11 -2.22 -16.99 -9.05
C LEU A 11 -1.90 -15.83 -9.99
N LEU A 12 -0.73 -15.82 -10.62
CA LEU A 12 -0.37 -14.79 -11.62
C LEU A 12 -1.28 -14.83 -12.85
N ILE A 13 -1.60 -16.03 -13.35
CA ILE A 13 -2.51 -16.21 -14.48
C ILE A 13 -3.92 -15.72 -14.14
N ILE A 14 -4.42 -16.08 -12.95
CA ILE A 14 -5.74 -15.62 -12.48
C ILE A 14 -5.75 -14.09 -12.31
N LEU A 15 -4.70 -13.52 -11.72
CA LEU A 15 -4.54 -12.08 -11.56
C LEU A 15 -4.58 -11.36 -12.90
N LEU A 16 -3.88 -11.88 -13.92
CA LEU A 16 -3.89 -11.31 -15.27
C LEU A 16 -5.31 -11.27 -15.84
N ILE A 17 -6.07 -12.36 -15.72
CA ILE A 17 -7.45 -12.43 -16.22
C ILE A 17 -8.33 -11.41 -15.49
N VAL A 18 -8.23 -11.31 -14.17
CA VAL A 18 -8.97 -10.31 -13.37
C VAL A 18 -8.63 -8.89 -13.83
N VAL A 19 -7.35 -8.60 -14.08
CA VAL A 19 -6.91 -7.29 -14.57
C VAL A 19 -7.48 -6.98 -15.95
N VAL A 20 -7.57 -7.96 -16.84
CA VAL A 20 -8.15 -7.78 -18.17
C VAL A 20 -9.66 -7.57 -18.10
N LEU A 21 -10.38 -8.31 -17.24
CA LEU A 21 -11.84 -8.21 -17.10
C LEU A 21 -12.29 -6.89 -16.45
N PHE A 22 -11.63 -6.51 -15.36
CA PHE A 22 -11.98 -5.29 -14.61
C PHE A 22 -11.32 -4.03 -15.17
N GLY A 23 -10.24 -4.20 -15.93
CA GLY A 23 -9.39 -3.12 -16.42
C GLY A 23 -8.54 -2.48 -15.31
N THR A 24 -7.39 -1.92 -15.69
CA THR A 24 -6.45 -1.28 -14.75
C THR A 24 -7.03 -0.02 -14.08
N LYS A 25 -8.00 0.66 -14.71
CA LYS A 25 -8.62 1.88 -14.15
C LYS A 25 -9.44 1.59 -12.88
N LYS A 26 -10.27 0.54 -12.88
CA LYS A 26 -11.08 0.16 -11.71
C LYS A 26 -10.22 -0.42 -10.60
N LEU A 27 -9.27 -1.28 -10.96
CA LEU A 27 -8.31 -1.85 -10.03
C LEU A 27 -7.41 -0.80 -9.38
N LYS A 28 -6.99 0.24 -10.10
CA LYS A 28 -6.20 1.33 -9.54
C LYS A 28 -7.01 2.17 -8.54
N SER A 29 -8.27 2.47 -8.85
CA SER A 29 -9.15 3.23 -7.93
C SER A 29 -9.35 2.45 -6.63
N ILE A 30 -9.86 1.22 -6.73
CA ILE A 30 -10.19 0.40 -5.56
C ILE A 30 -8.92 -0.05 -4.82
N GLY A 31 -7.86 -0.39 -5.55
CA GLY A 31 -6.57 -0.75 -4.99
C GLY A 31 -5.86 0.43 -4.32
N GLY A 32 -6.09 1.67 -4.76
CA GLY A 32 -5.61 2.87 -4.10
C GLY A 32 -6.29 3.08 -2.74
N ASP A 33 -7.62 2.95 -2.70
CA ASP A 33 -8.41 3.12 -1.49
C ASP A 33 -8.10 2.01 -0.46
N LEU A 34 -8.10 0.75 -0.90
CA LEU A 34 -7.74 -0.40 -0.06
C LEU A 34 -6.26 -0.38 0.34
N GLY A 35 -5.37 -0.05 -0.59
CA GLY A 35 -3.93 0.02 -0.35
C GLY A 35 -3.56 1.11 0.65
N GLY A 36 -4.24 2.26 0.60
CA GLY A 36 -4.10 3.34 1.58
C GLY A 36 -4.49 2.89 2.99
N ALA A 37 -5.63 2.23 3.13
CA ALA A 37 -6.09 1.70 4.41
C ALA A 37 -5.13 0.65 5.00
N LEU A 38 -4.66 -0.29 4.16
CA LEU A 38 -3.71 -1.32 4.58
C LEU A 38 -2.32 -0.75 4.89
N LYS A 39 -1.90 0.35 4.25
CA LYS A 39 -0.63 1.02 4.54
C LYS A 39 -0.60 1.60 5.95
N GLY A 40 -1.68 2.24 6.39
CA GLY A 40 -1.80 2.75 7.76
C GLY A 40 -1.81 1.63 8.80
N PHE A 41 -2.51 0.53 8.51
CA PHE A 41 -2.49 -0.67 9.36
C PHE A 41 -1.09 -1.27 9.50
N LYS A 42 -0.35 -1.41 8.38
CA LYS A 42 1.03 -1.91 8.40
C LYS A 42 1.98 -0.96 9.13
N GLN A 43 1.80 0.35 9.00
CA GLN A 43 2.58 1.35 9.73
C GLN A 43 2.36 1.23 11.24
N ALA A 44 1.10 1.17 11.69
CA ALA A 44 0.76 1.02 13.11
C ALA A 44 1.33 -0.27 13.71
N LEU A 45 1.20 -1.40 13.00
CA LEU A 45 1.82 -2.68 13.38
C LEU A 45 3.35 -2.60 13.48
N THR A 46 3.99 -1.81 12.60
CA THR A 46 5.44 -1.64 12.61
C THR A 46 5.89 -0.65 13.70
N GLU A 47 5.06 0.33 14.05
CA GLU A 47 5.29 1.29 15.13
C GLU A 47 5.15 0.64 16.51
N GLU A 48 4.15 -0.23 16.71
CA GLU A 48 3.99 -0.98 17.97
C GLU A 48 5.15 -1.96 18.23
N GLU A 49 5.75 -2.54 17.18
CA GLU A 49 6.91 -3.42 17.34
C GLU A 49 8.25 -2.65 17.45
N SER A 50 8.23 -1.31 17.29
CA SER A 50 9.44 -0.47 17.21
C SER A 50 9.34 0.87 17.97
N ASP A 51 9.43 0.85 19.30
CA ASP A 51 9.66 2.05 20.14
C ASP A 51 11.08 2.67 19.86
N PRO A 52 11.40 3.94 20.17
CA PRO A 52 11.00 5.15 19.47
C PRO A 52 12.22 5.99 19.00
N ALA A 53 13.19 5.41 18.28
CA ALA A 53 14.42 6.15 17.93
C ALA A 53 14.73 6.31 16.42
N LEU A 54 14.04 5.64 15.50
CA LEU A 54 14.62 5.46 14.15
C LEU A 54 13.75 5.73 12.91
N LYS A 55 12.57 6.36 12.97
CA LYS A 55 11.73 6.52 11.76
C LYS A 55 11.26 7.94 11.46
N LYS A 56 12.22 8.88 11.40
CA LYS A 56 12.08 10.12 10.61
C LYS A 56 12.11 9.88 9.08
N ALA A 57 11.82 8.66 8.62
CA ALA A 57 12.15 8.18 7.27
C ALA A 57 10.99 7.51 6.52
N ALA A 58 9.74 7.93 6.76
CA ALA A 58 8.63 7.67 5.83
C ALA A 58 8.22 8.98 5.14
N GLN A 59 9.17 9.62 4.47
CA GLN A 59 8.94 10.82 3.67
C GLN A 59 8.15 10.51 2.38
N GLY A 60 7.25 11.44 2.06
CA GLY A 60 6.68 11.66 0.73
C GLY A 60 5.17 11.95 0.82
N GLY A 61 4.68 13.18 0.70
CA GLY A 61 5.30 14.47 0.39
C GLY A 61 4.22 15.55 0.30
N SER A 62 4.67 16.81 0.20
CA SER A 62 3.92 18.01 -0.20
C SER A 62 2.71 18.43 0.65
N THR A 63 2.93 19.33 1.61
CA THR A 63 2.26 20.65 1.74
C THR A 63 2.87 21.37 2.96
N GLN A 64 2.98 22.70 2.89
CA GLN A 64 3.41 23.61 3.97
C GLN A 64 4.92 23.94 4.06
N LYS A 65 5.43 24.53 2.98
CA LYS A 65 6.37 25.67 3.08
C LYS A 65 5.75 26.89 2.39
N GLU A 66 4.51 27.17 2.75
CA GLU A 66 3.88 28.46 2.57
C GLU A 66 3.53 28.93 3.98
N ILE A 67 3.65 30.24 4.23
CA ILE A 67 3.24 30.97 5.44
C ILE A 67 3.91 30.57 6.77
N SER A 68 5.04 31.20 7.09
CA SER A 68 5.15 32.10 8.27
C SER A 68 6.59 32.59 8.49
N HIS A 69 6.72 33.92 8.56
CA HIS A 69 7.68 34.67 9.40
C HIS A 69 9.18 34.54 9.07
N LYS A 70 9.95 35.62 8.87
CA LYS A 70 9.80 36.98 9.37
C LYS A 70 10.78 37.91 8.65
N ALA A 71 10.28 39.08 8.28
CA ALA A 71 11.05 40.29 7.97
C ALA A 71 11.68 40.90 9.23
#